data_AF-A0A2T4MX49-F1
#
_entry.id   AF-A0A2T4MX49-F1
#
_cell.length_a   1.000
_cell.length_b   1.000
_cell.length_c   1.000
_cell.angle_alpha   90.00
_cell.angle_beta   90.00
_cell.angle_gamma   90.00
#
_symmetry.space_group_name_H-M   'P 1'
#
loop_
_entity.id
_entity.type
_entity.pdbx_description
1 polymer ?
#
loop_
_entity_poly.entity_id
_entity_poly.type
_entity_poly.pdbx_seq_one_letter_code
_entity_poly.pdbx_strand_id
1 'polypeptide(L)'
;MFNLIISIIAIALVVVLAGASLYYGGDAFNKGSEEAKASTYINQAQQLQASATLFKASNGGLPSDASATKNVQSLIDGKYLAGQPKVATGTGAWGLDSTNGVILVEQDVTDSAKTGMTLNICDTINDNGAGVVFCSATKADVASTIDTVANAPLDMDDTTAATAAKAVKKITVFMKL
;
A
#
# COMPACT_ATOMS: atom_id res chain seq x y z
N MET A 1 12.00 27.15 -51.70
CA MET A 1 10.71 26.96 -50.99
C MET A 1 10.47 25.53 -50.51
N PHE A 2 11.28 24.53 -50.92
CA PHE A 2 11.15 23.13 -50.48
C PHE A 2 11.41 22.91 -48.97
N ASN A 3 12.32 23.69 -48.36
CA ASN A 3 12.63 23.59 -46.92
C ASN A 3 11.47 23.98 -46.00
N LEU A 4 10.54 24.84 -46.45
CA LEU A 4 9.43 25.27 -45.61
C LEU A 4 8.37 24.18 -45.47
N ILE A 5 8.10 23.44 -46.56
CA ILE A 5 7.13 22.34 -46.56
C ILE A 5 7.60 21.20 -45.64
N ILE A 6 8.88 20.82 -45.70
CA ILE A 6 9.39 19.68 -44.94
C ILE A 6 9.46 19.98 -43.44
N SER A 7 9.73 21.24 -43.08
CA SER A 7 9.77 21.69 -41.69
C SER A 7 8.38 21.64 -41.03
N ILE A 8 7.34 22.05 -41.77
CA ILE A 8 5.95 22.01 -41.25
C ILE A 8 5.49 20.56 -41.06
N ILE A 9 5.79 19.67 -42.00
CA ILE A 9 5.42 18.26 -41.90
C ILE A 9 6.17 17.59 -40.74
N ALA A 10 7.45 17.94 -40.51
CA ALA A 10 8.23 17.41 -39.38
C ALA A 10 7.62 17.81 -38.03
N ILE A 11 7.24 19.08 -37.86
CA ILE A 11 6.59 19.55 -36.62
C ILE A 11 5.24 18.83 -36.43
N ALA A 12 4.45 18.70 -37.49
CA ALA A 12 3.17 18.00 -37.43
C ALA A 12 3.32 16.54 -36.96
N LEU A 13 4.33 15.82 -37.47
CA LEU A 13 4.59 14.43 -37.06
C LEU A 13 5.06 14.31 -35.61
N VAL A 14 5.88 15.24 -35.13
CA VAL A 14 6.30 15.27 -33.71
C VAL A 14 5.10 15.52 -32.80
N VAL A 15 4.19 16.42 -33.16
CA VAL A 15 2.97 16.68 -32.38
C VAL A 15 2.08 15.43 -32.31
N VAL A 16 1.91 14.72 -33.43
CA VAL A 16 1.12 13.47 -33.46
C VAL A 16 1.77 12.39 -32.58
N LEU A 17 3.09 12.21 -32.67
CA LEU A 17 3.80 11.22 -31.86
C LEU A 17 3.80 11.57 -30.37
N ALA A 18 4.00 12.83 -30.03
CA ALA A 18 3.92 13.32 -28.66
C ALA A 18 2.51 13.16 -28.09
N GLY A 19 1.48 13.47 -28.88
CA GLY A 19 0.08 13.26 -28.51
C GLY A 19 -0.24 11.79 -28.25
N ALA A 20 0.21 10.89 -29.13
CA ALA A 20 0.07 9.44 -28.93
C ALA A 20 0.80 8.95 -27.68
N SER A 21 2.00 9.47 -27.42
CA SER A 21 2.81 9.10 -26.26
C SER A 21 2.18 9.57 -24.94
N LEU A 22 1.55 10.74 -24.91
CA LEU A 22 0.83 11.23 -23.74
C LEU A 22 -0.49 10.49 -23.51
N TYR A 23 -1.22 10.18 -24.59
CA TYR A 23 -2.50 9.48 -24.49
C TYR A 23 -2.34 8.02 -24.03
N TYR A 24 -1.39 7.28 -24.61
CA TYR A 24 -1.17 5.86 -24.24
C TYR A 24 -0.13 5.68 -23.12
N GLY A 25 0.84 6.58 -22.99
CA GLY A 25 1.86 6.49 -21.93
C GLY A 25 1.37 6.96 -20.56
N GLY A 26 0.34 7.81 -20.51
CA GLY A 26 -0.23 8.33 -19.26
C GLY A 26 -0.82 7.22 -18.37
N ASP A 27 -1.64 6.33 -18.94
CA ASP A 27 -2.27 5.25 -18.19
C ASP A 27 -1.26 4.19 -17.71
N ALA A 28 -0.30 3.83 -18.55
CA ALA A 28 0.78 2.93 -18.17
C ALA A 28 1.66 3.52 -17.04
N PHE A 29 1.94 4.82 -17.09
CA PHE A 29 2.70 5.50 -16.05
C PHE A 29 1.93 5.60 -14.73
N ASN A 30 0.63 5.90 -14.77
CA ASN A 30 -0.21 5.93 -13.58
C ASN A 30 -0.28 4.56 -12.91
N LYS A 31 -0.52 3.50 -13.69
CA LYS A 31 -0.54 2.12 -13.19
C LYS A 31 0.81 1.72 -12.60
N GLY A 32 1.93 1.97 -13.29
CA GLY A 32 3.26 1.68 -12.77
C GLY A 32 3.60 2.46 -11.49
N SER A 33 3.09 3.68 -11.35
CA SER A 33 3.23 4.48 -10.12
C SER A 33 2.42 3.88 -8.95
N GLU A 34 1.21 3.39 -9.21
CA GLU A 34 0.38 2.70 -8.21
C GLU A 34 1.02 1.39 -7.76
N GLU A 35 1.55 0.59 -8.70
CA GLU A 35 2.28 -0.65 -8.39
C GLU A 35 3.55 -0.38 -7.56
N ALA A 36 4.31 0.66 -7.89
CA ALA A 36 5.49 1.05 -7.10
C ALA A 36 5.12 1.48 -5.67
N LYS A 37 4.00 2.18 -5.49
CA LYS A 37 3.49 2.55 -4.16
C LYS A 37 3.06 1.32 -3.37
N ALA A 38 2.33 0.39 -3.99
CA ALA A 38 1.92 -0.88 -3.37
C ALA A 38 3.15 -1.70 -2.93
N SER A 39 4.13 -1.87 -3.81
CA SER A 39 5.39 -2.56 -3.48
C SER A 39 6.13 -1.89 -2.32
N THR A 40 6.11 -0.55 -2.24
CA THR A 40 6.68 0.18 -1.10
C THR A 40 5.99 -0.18 0.21
N TYR A 41 4.65 -0.29 0.24
CA TYR A 41 3.93 -0.74 1.44
C TYR A 41 4.31 -2.16 1.85
N ILE A 42 4.38 -3.09 0.89
CA ILE A 42 4.77 -4.48 1.15
C ILE A 42 6.19 -4.54 1.73
N ASN A 43 7.15 -3.87 1.11
CA ASN A 43 8.55 -3.84 1.57
C ASN A 43 8.69 -3.21 2.96
N GLN A 44 7.91 -2.18 3.28
CA GLN A 44 7.92 -1.56 4.61
C GLN A 44 7.30 -2.46 5.67
N ALA A 45 6.19 -3.14 5.35
CA ALA A 45 5.55 -4.10 6.25
C ALA A 45 6.50 -5.25 6.62
N GLN A 46 7.19 -5.83 5.62
CA GLN A 46 8.16 -6.90 5.83
C GLN A 46 9.35 -6.46 6.70
N GLN A 47 9.84 -5.23 6.51
CA GLN A 47 10.88 -4.67 7.39
C GLN A 47 10.39 -4.54 8.84
N LEU A 48 9.17 -4.05 9.04
CA LEU A 48 8.59 -3.98 10.38
C LEU A 48 8.40 -5.36 11.01
N GLN A 49 7.99 -6.36 10.22
CA GLN A 49 7.87 -7.74 10.70
C GLN A 49 9.21 -8.25 11.20
N ALA A 50 10.25 -8.16 10.37
CA ALA A 50 11.57 -8.63 10.73
C ALA A 50 12.06 -7.97 12.03
N SER A 51 11.86 -6.66 12.17
CA SER A 51 12.19 -5.92 13.40
C SER A 51 11.37 -6.35 14.60
N ALA A 52 10.06 -6.57 14.44
CA ALA A 52 9.17 -7.02 15.51
C ALA A 52 9.50 -8.44 15.97
N THR A 53 9.81 -9.35 15.03
CA THR A 53 10.26 -10.72 15.32
C THR A 53 11.59 -10.71 16.06
N LEU A 54 12.53 -9.86 15.65
CA LEU A 54 13.83 -9.72 16.32
C LEU A 54 13.67 -9.14 17.73
N PHE A 55 12.80 -8.14 17.91
CA PHE A 55 12.47 -7.62 19.23
C PHE A 55 11.86 -8.69 20.13
N LYS A 56 10.92 -9.49 19.61
CA LYS A 56 10.28 -10.60 20.32
C LYS A 56 11.29 -11.67 20.73
N ALA A 57 12.24 -12.00 19.87
CA ALA A 57 13.30 -12.96 20.17
C ALA A 57 14.21 -12.48 21.31
N SER A 58 14.55 -11.19 21.35
CA SER A 58 15.46 -10.64 22.37
C SER A 58 14.78 -10.29 23.70
N ASN A 59 13.52 -9.86 23.69
CA ASN A 59 12.82 -9.34 24.88
C ASN A 59 11.73 -10.28 25.42
N GLY A 60 11.48 -11.42 24.76
CA GLY A 60 10.49 -12.40 25.18
C GLY A 60 9.03 -12.01 24.86
N GLY A 61 8.81 -10.94 24.10
CA GLY A 61 7.47 -10.44 23.76
C GLY A 61 7.52 -9.25 22.81
N LEU A 62 6.35 -8.86 22.27
CA LEU A 62 6.24 -7.65 21.46
C LEU A 62 6.20 -6.40 22.35
N PRO A 63 6.61 -5.21 21.84
CA PRO A 63 6.45 -3.96 22.58
C PRO A 63 4.97 -3.71 22.89
N SER A 64 4.61 -3.46 24.15
CA SER A 64 3.21 -3.45 24.62
C SER A 64 2.76 -2.12 25.24
N ASP A 65 2.89 -1.03 24.48
CA ASP A 65 2.32 0.28 24.77
C ASP A 65 0.85 0.37 24.30
N ALA A 66 0.07 1.23 24.97
CA ALA A 66 -1.32 1.50 24.64
C ALA A 66 -1.51 2.10 23.24
N SER A 67 -0.48 2.72 22.67
CA SER A 67 -0.50 3.25 21.31
C SER A 67 0.31 2.36 20.36
N ALA A 68 -0.35 1.82 19.33
CA ALA A 68 0.30 1.02 18.30
C ALA A 68 1.48 1.74 17.61
N THR A 69 1.40 3.06 17.43
CA THR A 69 2.51 3.85 16.85
C THR A 69 3.70 3.95 17.81
N LYS A 70 3.46 3.99 19.13
CA LYS A 70 4.54 3.97 20.13
C LYS A 70 5.26 2.63 20.18
N ASN A 71 4.56 1.53 19.90
CA ASN A 71 5.20 0.22 19.77
C ASN A 71 6.22 0.16 18.64
N VAL A 72 5.97 0.84 17.52
CA VAL A 72 6.96 0.99 16.45
C VAL A 72 8.14 1.86 16.90
N GLN A 73 7.89 2.91 17.70
CA GLN A 73 8.96 3.72 18.28
C GLN A 73 9.88 2.89 19.21
N SER A 74 9.32 1.96 19.99
CA SER A 74 10.13 1.06 20.83
C SER A 74 11.07 0.16 20.02
N LEU A 75 10.73 -0.18 18.78
CA LEU A 75 11.65 -0.90 17.88
C LEU A 75 12.83 -0.02 17.46
N ILE A 76 12.62 1.29 17.32
CA ILE A 76 13.68 2.25 16.98
C ILE A 76 14.59 2.47 18.18
N ASP A 77 14.00 2.70 19.36
CA ASP A 77 14.73 2.92 20.60
C ASP A 77 15.56 1.69 20.98
N GLY A 78 15.02 0.49 20.71
CA GLY A 78 15.71 -0.79 20.85
C GLY A 78 16.73 -1.11 19.76
N LYS A 79 16.93 -0.23 18.76
CA LYS A 79 17.82 -0.41 17.60
C LYS A 79 17.48 -1.61 16.69
N TYR A 80 16.24 -2.08 16.74
CA TYR A 80 15.72 -3.11 15.83
C TYR A 80 15.25 -2.53 14.49
N LEU A 81 15.04 -1.21 14.44
CA LEU A 81 14.65 -0.47 13.24
C LEU A 81 15.42 0.85 13.20
N ALA A 82 15.95 1.24 12.03
CA ALA A 82 16.76 2.46 11.90
C ALA A 82 15.93 3.76 12.02
N GLY A 83 14.64 3.68 11.74
CA GLY A 83 13.71 4.81 11.81
C GLY A 83 12.31 4.38 11.38
N GLN A 84 11.32 5.22 11.65
CA GLN A 84 9.94 4.91 11.28
C GLN A 84 9.77 5.03 9.76
N PRO A 85 9.31 3.99 9.06
CA PRO A 85 9.09 4.09 7.63
C PRO A 85 8.01 5.12 7.33
N LYS A 86 8.25 5.91 6.31
CA LYS A 86 7.27 6.87 5.81
C LYS A 86 6.32 6.16 4.87
N VAL A 87 5.03 6.27 5.14
CA VAL A 87 3.98 5.72 4.26
C VAL A 87 4.12 6.29 2.83
N ALA A 88 3.93 5.43 1.83
CA ALA A 88 4.15 5.81 0.43
C ALA A 88 3.13 6.84 -0.08
N THR A 89 1.93 6.85 0.52
CA THR A 89 0.85 7.78 0.20
C THR A 89 0.08 8.19 1.44
N GLY A 90 -0.54 9.38 1.40
CA GLY A 90 -1.43 9.86 2.47
C GLY A 90 -0.70 10.36 3.71
N THR A 91 -1.40 10.36 4.84
CA THR A 91 -0.98 10.95 6.13
C THR A 91 -0.90 9.94 7.27
N GLY A 92 -1.25 8.67 7.02
CA GLY A 92 -1.24 7.64 8.06
C GLY A 92 0.16 7.25 8.52
N ALA A 93 0.21 6.45 9.59
CA ALA A 93 1.46 6.02 10.21
C ALA A 93 1.43 4.52 10.49
N TRP A 94 2.61 3.89 10.41
CA TRP A 94 2.78 2.50 10.83
C TRP A 94 2.61 2.36 12.35
N GLY A 95 1.86 1.34 12.74
CA GLY A 95 1.63 0.92 14.10
C GLY A 95 1.82 -0.58 14.26
N LEU A 96 2.10 -1.01 15.49
CA LEU A 96 2.23 -2.39 15.90
C LEU A 96 1.24 -2.64 17.03
N ASP A 97 0.22 -3.45 16.77
CA ASP A 97 -0.71 -3.96 17.78
C ASP A 97 -0.11 -5.21 18.43
N SER A 98 0.27 -5.05 19.69
CA SER A 98 0.90 -6.07 20.51
C SER A 98 -0.07 -7.09 21.10
N THR A 99 -1.36 -6.78 21.12
CA THR A 99 -2.41 -7.68 21.61
C THR A 99 -2.69 -8.76 20.58
N ASN A 100 -2.80 -8.36 19.32
CA ASN A 100 -3.13 -9.25 18.21
C ASN A 100 -1.88 -9.73 17.44
N GLY A 101 -0.71 -9.13 17.70
CA GLY A 101 0.51 -9.40 16.95
C GLY A 101 0.39 -8.97 15.50
N VAL A 102 -0.09 -7.75 15.26
CA VAL A 102 -0.41 -7.25 13.91
C VAL A 102 0.28 -5.92 13.67
N ILE A 103 0.97 -5.80 12.54
CA ILE A 103 1.44 -4.51 12.03
C ILE A 103 0.33 -3.88 11.21
N LEU A 104 0.05 -2.59 11.38
CA LEU A 104 -1.06 -1.91 10.73
C LEU A 104 -0.72 -0.47 10.31
N VAL A 105 -1.32 -0.02 9.20
CA VAL A 105 -1.33 1.37 8.74
C VAL A 105 -2.75 1.73 8.36
N GLU A 106 -3.29 2.78 8.95
CA GLU A 106 -4.58 3.34 8.57
C GLU A 106 -4.37 4.59 7.73
N GLN A 107 -4.96 4.63 6.53
CA GLN A 107 -4.90 5.75 5.59
C GLN A 107 -6.31 6.22 5.25
N ASP A 108 -6.46 7.52 5.01
CA ASP A 108 -7.66 8.04 4.39
C ASP A 108 -7.64 7.73 2.89
N VAL A 109 -8.79 7.33 2.35
CA VAL A 109 -8.97 7.16 0.90
C VAL A 109 -9.18 8.53 0.30
N THR A 110 -8.42 8.81 -0.75
CA THR A 110 -8.57 10.03 -1.52
C THR A 110 -8.89 9.67 -2.96
N ASP A 111 -9.90 10.36 -3.52
CA ASP A 111 -10.31 10.18 -4.92
C ASP A 111 -9.28 10.71 -5.94
N SER A 112 -8.11 11.17 -5.47
CA SER A 112 -7.08 11.78 -6.30
C SER A 112 -5.96 10.77 -6.60
N ALA A 113 -5.88 10.32 -7.86
CA ALA A 113 -4.81 9.44 -8.37
C ALA A 113 -3.37 9.94 -8.10
N LYS A 114 -3.20 11.24 -7.78
CA LYS A 114 -1.90 11.85 -7.48
C LYS A 114 -1.56 11.95 -6.00
N THR A 115 -2.52 11.84 -5.09
CA THR A 115 -2.30 12.12 -3.66
C THR A 115 -3.22 11.27 -2.81
N GLY A 116 -2.65 10.24 -2.17
CA GLY A 116 -3.28 9.38 -1.15
C GLY A 116 -3.52 7.94 -1.62
N MET A 117 -4.17 7.16 -0.77
CA MET A 117 -4.36 5.72 -0.97
C MET A 117 -5.60 5.48 -1.83
N THR A 118 -5.44 4.79 -2.96
CA THR A 118 -6.52 4.41 -3.88
C THR A 118 -6.87 2.94 -3.72
N LEU A 119 -8.05 2.53 -4.22
CA LEU A 119 -8.48 1.12 -4.21
C LEU A 119 -7.54 0.24 -5.05
N ASN A 120 -7.08 0.72 -6.20
CA ASN A 120 -6.10 -0.01 -7.04
C ASN A 120 -4.81 -0.35 -6.29
N ILE A 121 -4.30 0.56 -5.45
CA ILE A 121 -3.12 0.29 -4.61
C ILE A 121 -3.44 -0.82 -3.61
N CYS A 122 -4.64 -0.82 -3.04
CA CYS A 122 -5.10 -1.84 -2.09
C CYS A 122 -5.23 -3.22 -2.75
N ASP A 123 -5.85 -3.28 -3.92
CA ASP A 123 -5.99 -4.51 -4.71
C ASP A 123 -4.62 -5.06 -5.10
N THR A 124 -3.72 -4.19 -5.56
CA THR A 124 -2.34 -4.57 -5.88
C THR A 124 -1.59 -5.10 -4.65
N ILE A 125 -1.82 -4.56 -3.46
CA ILE A 125 -1.24 -5.09 -2.21
C ILE A 125 -1.80 -6.48 -1.92
N ASN A 126 -3.10 -6.71 -2.10
CA ASN A 126 -3.70 -8.02 -1.85
C ASN A 126 -3.21 -9.07 -2.85
N ASP A 127 -3.09 -8.71 -4.13
CA ASP A 127 -2.61 -9.59 -5.18
C ASP A 127 -1.12 -9.96 -5.02
N ASN A 128 -0.30 -8.98 -4.60
CA ASN A 128 1.16 -9.13 -4.53
C ASN A 128 1.70 -9.32 -3.11
N GLY A 129 0.84 -9.30 -2.10
CA GLY A 129 1.20 -9.36 -0.68
C GLY A 129 1.64 -10.73 -0.20
N ALA A 130 1.63 -11.74 -1.09
CA ALA A 130 2.05 -13.12 -0.84
C ALA A 130 1.38 -13.79 0.37
N GLY A 131 0.16 -13.36 0.73
CA GLY A 131 -0.57 -13.85 1.91
C GLY A 131 0.00 -13.38 3.25
N VAL A 132 0.93 -12.42 3.22
CA VAL A 132 1.64 -11.90 4.38
C VAL A 132 1.15 -10.49 4.72
N VAL A 133 0.94 -9.66 3.69
CA VAL A 133 0.40 -8.30 3.82
C VAL A 133 -0.98 -8.24 3.16
N PHE A 134 -1.92 -7.62 3.85
CA PHE A 134 -3.30 -7.48 3.41
C PHE A 134 -3.75 -6.02 3.49
N CYS A 135 -4.74 -5.67 2.69
CA CYS A 135 -5.33 -4.35 2.63
C CYS A 135 -6.86 -4.46 2.64
N SER A 136 -7.53 -3.70 3.52
CA SER A 136 -8.99 -3.71 3.67
C SER A 136 -9.57 -2.30 3.82
N ALA A 137 -10.80 -2.12 3.31
CA ALA A 137 -11.59 -0.90 3.35
C ALA A 137 -12.22 -0.58 4.73
N THR A 138 -12.18 -1.48 5.72
CA THR A 138 -12.62 -1.14 7.07
C THR A 138 -11.71 -1.71 8.15
N LYS A 139 -11.53 -0.93 9.24
CA LYS A 139 -10.75 -1.32 10.42
C LYS A 139 -11.42 -2.46 11.21
N ALA A 140 -12.73 -2.65 11.07
CA ALA A 140 -13.50 -3.71 11.71
C ALA A 140 -13.23 -5.10 11.10
N ASP A 141 -12.83 -5.14 9.83
CA ASP A 141 -12.48 -6.39 9.15
C ASP A 141 -11.09 -6.90 9.54
N VAL A 142 -10.21 -6.06 10.10
CA VAL A 142 -8.85 -6.48 10.49
C VAL A 142 -8.89 -7.55 11.59
N ALA A 143 -9.84 -7.48 12.53
CA ALA A 143 -9.98 -8.47 13.59
C ALA A 143 -10.75 -9.74 13.14
N SER A 144 -11.74 -9.62 12.24
CA SER A 144 -12.47 -10.79 11.74
C SER A 144 -11.66 -11.58 10.70
N THR A 145 -10.89 -10.90 9.84
CA THR A 145 -10.04 -11.54 8.81
C THR A 145 -8.88 -12.34 9.44
N ILE A 146 -8.42 -11.97 10.63
CA ILE A 146 -7.41 -12.74 11.39
C ILE A 146 -7.93 -14.12 11.84
N ASP A 147 -9.26 -14.28 11.97
CA ASP A 147 -9.94 -15.51 12.40
C ASP A 147 -10.44 -16.34 11.20
N THR A 148 -10.89 -15.72 10.10
CA THR A 148 -11.37 -16.43 8.89
C THR A 148 -10.26 -16.95 7.97
N VAL A 149 -9.08 -16.33 7.94
CA VAL A 149 -7.93 -16.81 7.12
C VAL A 149 -7.28 -18.06 7.72
N ALA A 150 -7.67 -18.46 8.94
CA ALA A 150 -7.27 -19.74 9.53
C ALA A 150 -8.07 -20.95 8.97
N ASN A 151 -9.24 -20.74 8.34
CA ASN A 151 -10.17 -21.83 8.01
C ASN A 151 -10.88 -21.74 6.63
N ALA A 152 -10.55 -20.80 5.74
CA ALA A 152 -11.15 -20.75 4.41
C ALA A 152 -10.17 -21.25 3.32
N PRO A 153 -10.63 -22.07 2.35
CA PRO A 153 -9.84 -22.36 1.16
C PRO A 153 -9.56 -21.06 0.39
N LEU A 154 -8.45 -21.04 -0.34
CA LEU A 154 -7.91 -19.93 -1.13
C LEU A 154 -8.79 -19.57 -2.35
N ASP A 155 -10.10 -19.41 -2.16
CA ASP A 155 -11.01 -18.84 -3.16
C ASP A 155 -11.59 -17.55 -2.59
N MET A 156 -10.91 -16.43 -2.87
CA MET A 156 -11.56 -15.13 -2.83
C MET A 156 -12.40 -15.03 -4.12
N ASP A 157 -13.65 -15.49 -4.03
CA ASP A 157 -14.67 -15.21 -5.03
C ASP A 157 -14.87 -13.68 -5.14
N ASP A 158 -14.85 -13.23 -6.38
CA ASP A 158 -14.89 -11.86 -6.94
C ASP A 158 -16.22 -11.11 -6.65
N THR A 159 -16.96 -11.51 -5.62
CA THR A 159 -18.36 -11.07 -5.39
C THR A 159 -18.54 -10.11 -4.22
N THR A 160 -17.52 -9.86 -3.41
CA THR A 160 -17.58 -8.77 -2.40
C THR A 160 -16.99 -7.44 -2.87
N ALA A 161 -16.31 -7.42 -4.02
CA ALA A 161 -15.78 -6.20 -4.64
C ALA A 161 -16.88 -5.28 -5.24
N ALA A 162 -18.07 -5.82 -5.52
CA ALA A 162 -19.10 -5.12 -6.30
C ALA A 162 -20.10 -4.24 -5.52
N THR A 163 -20.01 -4.13 -4.18
CA THR A 163 -21.02 -3.38 -3.40
C THR A 163 -20.46 -2.32 -2.43
N ALA A 164 -19.35 -1.64 -2.77
CA ALA A 164 -18.78 -0.58 -1.92
C ALA A 164 -18.50 0.76 -2.63
N ALA A 165 -19.08 0.99 -3.80
CA ALA A 165 -18.79 2.15 -4.66
C ALA A 165 -19.26 3.53 -4.15
N LYS A 166 -19.41 3.79 -2.83
CA LYS A 166 -19.75 5.16 -2.36
C LYS A 166 -19.43 5.57 -0.92
N ALA A 167 -18.72 4.77 -0.10
CA ALA A 167 -18.55 5.12 1.33
C ALA A 167 -17.23 4.71 2.00
N VAL A 168 -16.21 4.28 1.25
CA VAL A 168 -14.93 3.92 1.86
C VAL A 168 -14.12 5.19 2.14
N LYS A 169 -14.16 5.68 3.38
CA LYS A 169 -13.36 6.85 3.80
C LYS A 169 -11.94 6.49 4.25
N LYS A 170 -11.69 5.22 4.58
CA LYS A 170 -10.42 4.76 5.14
C LYS A 170 -10.04 3.38 4.63
N ILE A 171 -8.74 3.13 4.46
CA ILE A 171 -8.15 1.83 4.14
C ILE A 171 -7.12 1.48 5.21
N THR A 172 -7.08 0.22 5.60
CA THR A 172 -6.10 -0.33 6.53
C THR A 172 -5.26 -1.39 5.84
N VAL A 173 -3.94 -1.18 5.81
CA VAL A 173 -2.97 -2.20 5.43
C VAL A 173 -2.49 -2.89 6.70
N PHE A 174 -2.49 -4.20 6.75
CA PHE A 174 -2.08 -4.95 7.93
C PHE A 174 -1.37 -6.27 7.61
N MET A 175 -0.73 -6.82 8.63
CA MET A 175 0.10 -8.01 8.51
C MET A 175 0.23 -8.72 9.85
N LYS A 176 0.09 -10.05 9.87
CA LYS A 176 0.19 -10.88 11.08
C LYS A 176 1.65 -11.27 11.37
N LEU A 177 2.03 -11.23 12.65
CA LEU A 177 3.38 -11.55 13.16
C LEU A 177 3.53 -13.00 13.61
#